data_AF-A0A8J2NPW8-F1
#
_entry.id   AF-A0A8J2NPW8-F1
#
_cell.length_a   1.000
_cell.length_b   1.000
_cell.length_c   1.000
_cell.angle_alpha   90.00
_cell.angle_beta   90.00
_cell.angle_gamma   90.00
#
_symmetry.space_group_name_H-M   'P 1'
#
loop_
_entity.id
_entity.type
_entity.pdbx_description
1 polymer ?
#
loop_
_entity_poly.entity_id
_entity_poly.type
_entity_poly.pdbx_seq_one_letter_code
_entity_poly.pdbx_strand_id
1 'polypeptide(L)'
;MSLSKPPVTEDSHPKLHAALQPDHSKLNVYEQEQEEGRMRPSLQFTGHQLFYVFGLDGVGAMLLSGGVNFALAYPMYTTQDTINNPIRLFQLPNTLSGDAAVTIIIQCILTWFVEMGLVSYDLSKRSVQPVGFMPEPTSQWMRWLFFLPPKAEKAPPPEESSLINTIVQGALRGFIFAVVSFLLLWPISVGVLTTVGERDGGDWRYEDRWTPQAFKAILGGVLSLLTTPLMALFWLVKAGWEGNDERSDARESRRVQYANAPVSAV
;
A
#
# COMPACT_ATOMS: atom_id res chain seq x y z
N MET A 1 -4.77 -80.52 50.04
CA MET A 1 -4.26 -80.37 48.66
C MET A 1 -4.82 -79.06 48.11
N SER A 2 -4.39 -77.87 48.57
CA SER A 2 -3.16 -77.13 48.21
C SER A 2 -2.79 -77.22 46.73
N LEU A 3 -3.33 -76.29 45.93
CA LEU A 3 -2.89 -76.00 44.56
C LEU A 3 -2.06 -74.71 44.62
N SER A 4 -0.75 -74.88 44.59
CA SER A 4 0.27 -73.84 44.63
C SER A 4 0.40 -73.11 43.29
N LYS A 5 0.46 -71.78 43.33
CA LYS A 5 0.82 -70.91 42.20
C LYS A 5 2.21 -71.27 41.62
N PRO A 6 2.38 -71.25 40.29
CA PRO A 6 3.68 -71.15 39.64
C PRO A 6 4.16 -69.67 39.50
N PRO A 7 5.47 -69.45 39.24
CA PRO A 7 6.18 -68.22 39.60
C PRO A 7 6.12 -67.12 38.54
N VAL A 8 6.35 -65.89 39.03
CA VAL A 8 6.58 -64.67 38.25
C VAL A 8 7.83 -64.85 37.39
N THR A 9 7.69 -64.67 36.08
CA THR A 9 8.81 -64.45 35.15
C THR A 9 8.89 -62.96 34.85
N GLU A 10 10.03 -62.42 35.21
CA GLU A 10 10.51 -61.07 34.96
C GLU A 10 10.88 -61.00 33.47
N ASP A 11 10.13 -60.21 32.69
CA ASP A 11 10.49 -59.93 31.30
C ASP A 11 10.80 -58.45 31.13
N SER A 12 12.04 -58.25 30.70
CA SER A 12 12.77 -57.01 30.54
C SER A 12 12.25 -56.16 29.36
N HIS A 13 11.76 -54.95 29.65
CA HIS A 13 11.64 -53.89 28.64
C HIS A 13 11.85 -52.49 29.25
N PRO A 14 13.02 -51.84 29.08
CA PRO A 14 13.14 -50.40 29.21
C PRO A 14 13.54 -49.79 27.87
N LYS A 15 12.64 -49.79 26.88
CA LYS A 15 12.83 -49.02 25.63
C LYS A 15 11.49 -48.58 25.04
N LEU A 16 10.74 -47.72 25.73
CA LEU A 16 9.64 -46.99 25.08
C LEU A 16 9.27 -45.66 25.75
N HIS A 17 10.24 -44.91 26.27
CA HIS A 17 9.99 -43.57 26.83
C HIS A 17 10.97 -42.49 26.37
N ALA A 18 11.68 -42.68 25.25
CA ALA A 18 12.72 -41.75 24.78
C ALA A 18 12.46 -41.11 23.41
N ALA A 19 11.23 -41.11 22.90
CA ALA A 19 10.96 -40.70 21.51
C ALA A 19 9.93 -39.57 21.30
N LEU A 20 9.52 -38.85 22.36
CA LEU A 20 8.52 -37.77 22.26
C LEU A 20 8.87 -36.57 23.15
N GLN A 21 10.15 -36.21 23.26
CA GLN A 21 10.50 -34.84 23.63
C GLN A 21 10.66 -34.03 22.34
N PRO A 22 9.88 -32.96 22.12
CA PRO A 22 10.11 -32.08 20.99
C PRO A 22 11.53 -31.52 21.11
N ASP A 23 12.34 -31.75 20.09
CA ASP A 23 13.70 -31.24 20.02
C ASP A 23 13.63 -29.71 19.96
N HIS A 24 13.84 -29.07 21.12
CA HIS A 24 13.83 -27.62 21.28
C HIS A 24 14.83 -26.92 20.35
N SER A 25 15.86 -27.63 19.86
CA SER A 25 16.80 -27.08 18.88
C SER A 25 16.17 -26.92 17.50
N LYS A 26 15.26 -27.83 17.10
CA LYS A 26 14.54 -27.75 15.82
C LYS A 26 13.43 -26.71 15.86
N LEU A 27 12.75 -26.53 17.00
CA LEU A 27 11.81 -25.42 17.18
C LEU A 27 12.52 -24.08 16.94
N ASN A 28 13.68 -23.86 17.57
CA ASN A 28 14.44 -22.62 17.42
C ASN A 28 14.90 -22.34 15.97
N VAL A 29 15.20 -23.38 15.17
CA VAL A 29 15.62 -23.23 13.77
C VAL A 29 14.43 -22.92 12.86
N TYR A 30 13.28 -23.60 13.03
CA TYR A 30 12.05 -23.25 12.32
C TYR A 30 11.49 -21.88 12.75
N GLU A 31 11.71 -21.47 14.00
CA GLU A 31 11.30 -20.16 14.55
C GLU A 31 12.19 -19.01 14.06
N GLN A 32 13.50 -19.26 13.84
CA GLN A 32 14.38 -18.30 13.17
C GLN A 32 13.97 -18.12 11.70
N GLU A 33 13.64 -19.18 10.97
CA GLU A 33 13.21 -19.10 9.57
C GLU A 33 11.87 -18.36 9.39
N GLN A 34 10.94 -18.47 10.36
CA GLN A 34 9.67 -17.73 10.34
C GLN A 34 9.80 -16.26 10.78
N GLU A 35 10.67 -15.94 11.75
CA GLU A 35 11.01 -14.54 12.08
C GLU A 35 11.91 -13.88 11.00
N GLU A 36 12.61 -14.67 10.18
CA GLU A 36 13.46 -14.20 9.08
C GLU A 36 12.67 -13.72 7.85
N GLY A 37 11.36 -13.98 7.77
CA GLY A 37 10.50 -13.73 6.61
C GLY A 37 10.36 -12.26 6.17
N ARG A 38 10.08 -11.35 7.11
CA ARG A 38 9.81 -9.91 6.87
C ARG A 38 10.78 -9.05 7.67
N MET A 39 11.32 -8.00 7.06
CA MET A 39 12.23 -7.09 7.77
C MET A 39 11.56 -6.46 8.98
N ARG A 40 12.32 -6.27 10.07
CA ARG A 40 11.81 -5.67 11.29
C ARG A 40 11.31 -4.24 10.99
N PRO A 41 10.10 -3.88 11.47
CA PRO A 41 9.62 -2.51 11.39
C PRO A 41 10.65 -1.56 11.97
N SER A 42 10.94 -0.51 11.22
CA SER A 42 11.92 0.51 11.56
C SER A 42 11.44 1.34 12.76
N LEU A 43 12.36 1.64 13.69
CA LEU A 43 12.10 2.46 14.88
C LEU A 43 12.27 3.97 14.62
N GLN A 44 12.87 4.32 13.48
CA GLN A 44 13.09 5.69 13.01
C GLN A 44 13.11 5.65 11.47
N PHE A 45 12.90 6.80 10.82
CA PHE A 45 13.10 6.91 9.38
C PHE A 45 14.55 6.58 9.01
N THR A 46 14.73 5.56 8.19
CA THR A 46 16.03 5.22 7.61
C THR A 46 16.26 6.08 6.36
N GLY A 47 17.52 6.43 6.08
CA GLY A 47 17.86 7.17 4.85
C GLY A 47 17.44 6.43 3.58
N HIS A 48 17.45 5.10 3.61
CA HIS A 48 16.96 4.25 2.51
C HIS A 48 15.45 4.40 2.28
N GLN A 49 14.63 4.43 3.35
CA GLN A 49 13.20 4.71 3.23
C GLN A 49 12.93 6.11 2.69
N LEU A 50 13.70 7.11 3.13
CA LEU A 50 13.56 8.48 2.63
C LEU A 50 13.89 8.57 1.14
N PHE A 51 14.96 7.90 0.70
CA PHE A 51 15.34 7.81 -0.70
C PHE A 51 14.30 7.06 -1.54
N TYR A 52 13.74 5.96 -1.00
CA TYR A 52 12.64 5.24 -1.64
C TYR A 52 11.43 6.16 -1.87
N VAL A 53 10.91 6.75 -0.80
CA VAL A 53 9.68 7.56 -0.82
C VAL A 53 9.83 8.85 -1.65
N PHE A 54 10.92 9.61 -1.48
CA PHE A 54 11.05 10.91 -2.14
C PHE A 54 11.87 10.84 -3.43
N GLY A 55 12.81 9.91 -3.53
CA GLY A 55 13.61 9.70 -4.73
C GLY A 55 12.85 8.90 -5.77
N LEU A 56 12.52 7.63 -5.47
CA LEU A 56 11.84 6.74 -6.41
C LEU A 56 10.37 7.12 -6.57
N ASP A 57 9.62 7.15 -5.47
CA ASP A 57 8.17 7.43 -5.53
C ASP A 57 7.88 8.93 -5.64
N GLY A 58 8.86 9.81 -5.44
CA GLY A 58 8.70 11.25 -5.68
C GLY A 58 9.16 11.64 -7.07
N VAL A 59 10.47 11.83 -7.22
CA VAL A 59 11.07 12.30 -8.47
C VAL A 59 10.95 11.28 -9.60
N GLY A 60 11.15 9.99 -9.32
CA GLY A 60 10.97 8.93 -10.32
C GLY A 60 9.54 8.88 -10.85
N ALA A 61 8.56 8.88 -9.95
CA ALA A 61 7.15 8.92 -10.32
C ALA A 61 6.77 10.20 -11.09
N MET A 62 7.30 11.37 -10.71
CA MET A 62 7.14 12.64 -11.45
C MET A 62 7.56 12.51 -12.92
N LEU A 63 8.76 11.99 -13.17
CA LEU A 63 9.29 11.85 -14.53
C LEU A 63 8.47 10.84 -15.35
N LEU A 64 8.13 9.70 -14.75
CA LEU A 64 7.35 8.66 -15.41
C LEU A 64 5.93 9.15 -15.73
N SER A 65 5.22 9.70 -14.74
CA SER A 65 3.84 10.17 -14.91
C SER A 65 3.76 11.35 -15.87
N GLY A 66 4.70 12.30 -15.78
CA GLY A 66 4.77 13.41 -16.73
C GLY A 66 5.01 12.92 -18.17
N GLY A 67 5.91 11.94 -18.35
CA GLY A 67 6.15 11.31 -19.64
C GLY A 67 4.92 10.59 -20.22
N VAL A 68 4.21 9.80 -19.40
CA VAL A 68 2.99 9.10 -19.81
C VAL A 68 1.88 10.09 -20.19
N ASN A 69 1.66 11.13 -19.37
CA ASN A 69 0.67 12.16 -19.67
C ASN A 69 0.99 12.92 -20.96
N PHE A 70 2.26 13.24 -21.20
CA PHE A 70 2.71 13.82 -22.47
C PHE A 70 2.41 12.89 -23.65
N ALA A 71 2.77 11.61 -23.52
CA ALA A 71 2.61 10.61 -24.57
C ALA A 71 1.14 10.36 -24.93
N LEU A 72 0.22 10.46 -23.96
CA LEU A 72 -1.22 10.40 -24.20
C LEU A 72 -1.76 11.69 -24.83
N ALA A 73 -1.30 12.85 -24.35
CA ALA A 73 -1.74 14.15 -24.84
C ALA A 73 -1.32 14.40 -26.30
N TYR A 74 -0.15 13.94 -26.70
CA TYR A 74 0.38 14.19 -28.04
C TYR A 74 -0.57 13.71 -29.16
N PRO A 75 -0.90 12.41 -29.28
CA PRO A 75 -1.84 11.96 -30.31
C PRO A 75 -3.24 12.53 -30.08
N MET A 76 -3.68 12.67 -28.84
CA MET A 76 -5.02 13.16 -28.52
C MET A 76 -5.28 14.55 -29.09
N TYR A 77 -4.35 15.50 -28.94
CA TYR A 77 -4.55 16.86 -29.45
C TYR A 77 -4.07 17.07 -30.89
N THR A 78 -3.07 16.33 -31.36
CA THR A 78 -2.54 16.53 -32.72
C THR A 78 -3.36 15.83 -33.82
N THR A 79 -4.20 14.87 -33.46
CA THR A 79 -5.06 14.15 -34.43
C THR A 79 -6.50 14.65 -34.47
N GLN A 80 -6.86 15.59 -33.58
CA GLN A 80 -8.19 16.19 -33.57
C GLN A 80 -8.36 17.21 -34.69
N ASP A 81 -9.59 17.33 -35.20
CA ASP A 81 -9.95 18.37 -36.15
C ASP A 81 -10.10 19.72 -35.42
N THR A 82 -8.97 20.39 -35.24
CA THR A 82 -8.87 21.69 -34.55
C THR A 82 -9.34 22.87 -35.40
N ILE A 83 -9.67 22.64 -36.68
CA ILE A 83 -10.30 23.62 -37.57
C ILE A 83 -11.78 23.76 -37.20
N ASN A 84 -12.48 22.64 -37.07
CA ASN A 84 -13.91 22.63 -36.71
C ASN A 84 -14.15 22.66 -35.19
N ASN A 85 -13.24 22.10 -34.40
CA ASN A 85 -13.36 22.00 -32.94
C ASN A 85 -12.06 22.45 -32.25
N PRO A 86 -11.82 23.76 -32.12
CA PRO A 86 -10.58 24.25 -31.51
C PRO A 86 -10.47 23.82 -30.05
N ILE A 87 -9.24 23.68 -29.57
CA ILE A 87 -8.93 23.36 -28.18
C ILE A 87 -9.22 24.59 -27.33
N ARG A 88 -10.11 24.42 -26.36
CA ARG A 88 -10.63 25.50 -25.51
C ARG A 88 -10.37 25.19 -24.05
N LEU A 89 -10.37 26.22 -23.20
CA LEU A 89 -10.17 26.01 -21.76
C LEU A 89 -11.39 25.30 -21.17
N PHE A 90 -12.59 25.87 -21.34
CA PHE A 90 -13.81 25.34 -20.70
C PHE A 90 -14.80 24.68 -21.66
N GLN A 91 -14.88 25.15 -22.90
CA GLN A 91 -15.91 24.67 -23.83
C GLN A 91 -15.60 23.29 -24.42
N LEU A 92 -16.66 22.49 -24.58
CA LEU A 92 -16.65 21.21 -25.26
C LEU A 92 -16.56 21.41 -26.79
N PRO A 93 -16.07 20.42 -27.57
CA PRO A 93 -15.68 19.06 -27.15
C PRO A 93 -14.24 18.94 -26.60
N ASN A 94 -13.33 19.85 -26.95
CA ASN A 94 -11.91 19.76 -26.63
C ASN A 94 -11.52 20.68 -25.47
N THR A 95 -12.01 20.36 -24.26
CA THR A 95 -11.76 21.13 -23.03
C THR A 95 -10.46 20.71 -22.33
N LEU A 96 -9.55 21.67 -22.09
CA LEU A 96 -8.37 21.44 -21.26
C LEU A 96 -8.73 21.32 -19.76
N SER A 97 -9.68 22.13 -19.27
CA SER A 97 -10.05 22.10 -17.86
C SER A 97 -10.75 20.81 -17.46
N GLY A 98 -11.61 20.28 -18.34
CA GLY A 98 -12.29 19.01 -18.11
C GLY A 98 -11.31 17.85 -18.13
N ASP A 99 -10.38 17.88 -19.08
CA ASP A 99 -9.35 16.85 -19.19
C ASP A 99 -8.36 16.84 -18.00
N ALA A 100 -7.99 18.02 -17.50
CA ALA A 100 -7.23 18.16 -16.26
C ALA A 100 -7.97 17.55 -15.05
N ALA A 101 -9.27 17.82 -14.93
CA ALA A 101 -10.10 17.27 -13.85
C ALA A 101 -10.13 15.73 -13.90
N VAL A 102 -10.38 15.17 -15.07
CA VAL A 102 -10.41 13.71 -15.29
C VAL A 102 -9.05 13.09 -15.01
N THR A 103 -7.97 13.73 -15.48
CA THR A 103 -6.59 13.27 -15.23
C THR A 103 -6.32 13.17 -13.73
N ILE A 104 -6.66 14.19 -12.93
CA ILE A 104 -6.45 14.16 -11.48
C ILE A 104 -7.20 12.99 -10.83
N ILE A 105 -8.47 12.81 -11.18
CA ILE A 105 -9.31 11.77 -10.58
C ILE A 105 -8.80 10.38 -10.93
N ILE A 106 -8.63 10.10 -12.22
CA ILE A 106 -8.23 8.78 -12.69
C ILE A 106 -6.80 8.46 -12.23
N GLN A 107 -5.87 9.41 -12.34
CA GLN A 107 -4.48 9.18 -11.95
C GLN A 107 -4.39 8.85 -10.46
N CYS A 108 -5.04 9.59 -9.57
CA CYS A 108 -4.98 9.28 -8.12
C CYS A 108 -5.57 7.90 -7.79
N ILE A 109 -6.66 7.50 -8.43
CA ILE A 109 -7.25 6.17 -8.23
C ILE A 109 -6.31 5.07 -8.72
N LEU A 110 -5.78 5.19 -9.94
CA LEU A 110 -4.86 4.18 -10.48
C LEU A 110 -3.56 4.12 -9.68
N THR A 111 -3.01 5.27 -9.31
CA THR A 111 -1.79 5.40 -8.51
C THR A 111 -1.94 4.67 -7.19
N TRP A 112 -3.08 4.80 -6.52
CA TRP A 112 -3.35 4.09 -5.27
C TRP A 112 -3.12 2.57 -5.37
N PHE A 113 -3.61 1.95 -6.46
CA PHE A 113 -3.45 0.52 -6.69
C PHE A 113 -2.04 0.14 -7.13
N VAL A 114 -1.39 0.99 -7.94
CA VAL A 114 0.01 0.79 -8.33
C VAL A 114 0.89 0.78 -7.08
N GLU A 115 0.74 1.77 -6.20
CA GLU A 115 1.52 1.86 -4.95
C GLU A 115 1.22 0.70 -4.00
N MET A 116 -0.05 0.28 -3.91
CA MET A 116 -0.42 -0.93 -3.15
C MET A 116 0.38 -2.15 -3.64
N GLY A 117 0.49 -2.33 -4.95
CA GLY A 117 1.23 -3.43 -5.56
C GLY A 117 2.75 -3.30 -5.38
N LEU A 118 3.32 -2.13 -5.68
CA LEU A 118 4.76 -1.87 -5.60
C LEU A 118 5.29 -2.01 -4.18
N VAL A 119 4.67 -1.33 -3.21
CA VAL A 119 5.10 -1.41 -1.82
C VAL A 119 4.95 -2.83 -1.28
N SER A 120 3.86 -3.53 -1.62
CA SER A 120 3.69 -4.93 -1.22
C SER A 120 4.77 -5.84 -1.80
N TYR A 121 5.12 -5.63 -3.07
CA TYR A 121 6.20 -6.36 -3.73
C TYR A 121 7.56 -6.07 -3.09
N ASP A 122 7.90 -4.81 -2.84
CA ASP A 122 9.18 -4.40 -2.25
C ASP A 122 9.33 -4.87 -0.80
N LEU A 123 8.25 -4.88 -0.04
CA LEU A 123 8.19 -5.49 1.29
C LEU A 123 8.39 -7.01 1.20
N SER A 124 7.77 -7.69 0.22
CA SER A 124 7.93 -9.14 0.03
C SER A 124 9.36 -9.54 -0.34
N LYS A 125 10.07 -8.66 -1.06
CA LYS A 125 11.47 -8.84 -1.46
C LYS A 125 12.47 -8.38 -0.41
N ARG A 126 12.01 -7.87 0.74
CA ARG A 126 12.86 -7.29 1.79
C ARG A 126 13.74 -6.15 1.25
N SER A 127 13.25 -5.41 0.26
CA SER A 127 13.95 -4.25 -0.32
C SER A 127 13.77 -3.00 0.55
N VAL A 128 12.60 -2.84 1.18
CA VAL A 128 12.24 -1.69 2.02
C VAL A 128 11.69 -2.16 3.36
N GLN A 129 12.03 -1.43 4.43
CA GLN A 129 11.54 -1.73 5.78
C GLN A 129 10.17 -1.09 6.01
N PRO A 130 9.23 -1.79 6.66
CA PRO A 130 7.99 -1.15 7.08
C PRO A 130 8.23 -0.11 8.18
N VAL A 131 7.33 0.86 8.31
CA VAL A 131 7.43 1.96 9.28
C VAL A 131 6.78 1.54 10.60
N GLY A 132 7.59 1.23 11.61
CA GLY A 132 7.12 0.63 12.87
C GLY A 132 7.01 1.57 14.05
N PHE A 133 7.52 2.80 13.95
CA PHE A 133 7.57 3.74 15.07
C PHE A 133 6.27 4.50 15.29
N MET A 134 5.38 4.53 14.30
CA MET A 134 4.12 5.27 14.38
C MET A 134 3.10 4.45 15.16
N PRO A 135 2.48 5.00 16.23
CA PRO A 135 1.44 4.28 16.96
C PRO A 135 0.20 4.09 16.10
N GLU A 136 -0.52 2.99 16.30
CA GLU A 136 -1.81 2.76 15.65
C GLU A 136 -2.83 3.87 15.97
N PRO A 137 -3.66 4.24 15.00
CA PRO A 137 -4.70 5.22 15.21
C PRO A 137 -5.80 4.69 16.13
N THR A 138 -6.25 5.53 17.06
CA THR A 138 -7.36 5.23 17.98
C THR A 138 -8.73 5.57 17.38
N SER A 139 -8.79 6.51 16.44
CA SER A 139 -10.05 6.98 15.85
C SER A 139 -10.59 5.98 14.81
N GLN A 140 -11.92 5.77 14.81
CA GLN A 140 -12.55 4.82 13.88
C GLN A 140 -12.39 5.20 12.41
N TRP A 141 -12.44 6.51 12.11
CA TRP A 141 -12.27 6.98 10.74
C TRP A 141 -10.85 6.75 10.20
N MET A 142 -9.81 6.97 11.01
CA MET A 142 -8.43 6.66 10.60
C MET A 142 -8.22 5.15 10.48
N ARG A 143 -8.78 4.35 11.39
CA ARG A 143 -8.73 2.87 11.26
C ARG A 143 -9.40 2.41 9.97
N TRP A 144 -10.58 2.95 9.64
CA TRP A 144 -11.21 2.71 8.35
C TRP A 144 -10.30 3.10 7.19
N LEU A 145 -9.76 4.33 7.19
CA LEU A 145 -8.87 4.82 6.14
C LEU A 145 -7.70 3.85 5.89
N PHE A 146 -7.11 3.30 6.95
CA PHE A 146 -5.97 2.38 6.91
C PHE A 146 -6.32 0.89 6.77
N PHE A 147 -7.58 0.53 6.53
CA PHE A 147 -8.04 -0.88 6.48
C PHE A 147 -7.80 -1.66 7.79
N LEU A 148 -7.79 -0.98 8.94
CA LEU A 148 -7.62 -1.62 10.24
C LEU A 148 -8.98 -2.03 10.83
N PRO A 149 -9.08 -3.21 11.47
CA PRO A 149 -10.30 -3.65 12.15
C PRO A 149 -10.61 -2.78 13.37
N PRO A 150 -11.87 -2.68 13.81
CA PRO A 150 -12.21 -2.00 15.07
C PRO A 150 -11.49 -2.63 16.28
N LYS A 151 -10.95 -1.80 17.18
CA LYS A 151 -10.12 -2.24 18.34
C LYS A 151 -10.83 -3.17 19.33
N ALA A 152 -12.17 -3.18 19.36
CA ALA A 152 -12.97 -3.89 20.35
C ALA A 152 -13.35 -5.33 19.95
N GLU A 153 -13.11 -5.74 18.72
CA GLU A 153 -13.46 -7.08 18.24
C GLU A 153 -12.21 -7.94 18.07
N LYS A 154 -12.16 -9.07 18.80
CA LYS A 154 -11.42 -10.24 18.30
C LYS A 154 -12.06 -10.58 16.97
N ALA A 155 -11.33 -10.35 15.88
CA ALA A 155 -11.85 -10.46 14.53
C ALA A 155 -12.68 -11.75 14.37
N PRO A 156 -13.93 -11.67 13.89
CA PRO A 156 -14.60 -12.87 13.39
C PRO A 156 -13.73 -13.51 12.30
N PRO A 157 -13.83 -14.84 12.06
CA PRO A 157 -13.09 -15.50 11.00
C PRO A 157 -13.29 -14.73 9.69
N PRO A 158 -12.25 -14.63 8.82
CA PRO A 158 -12.27 -13.74 7.67
C PRO A 158 -13.49 -14.08 6.81
N GLU A 159 -14.52 -13.25 6.91
CA GLU A 159 -15.62 -13.26 5.96
C GLU A 159 -14.95 -12.93 4.63
N GLU A 160 -15.11 -13.80 3.62
CA GLU A 160 -14.49 -13.60 2.30
C GLU A 160 -14.91 -12.25 1.75
N SER A 161 -14.08 -11.23 1.99
CA SER A 161 -14.35 -9.88 1.51
C SER A 161 -14.39 -9.97 0.00
N SER A 162 -15.54 -9.66 -0.59
CA SER A 162 -15.68 -9.73 -2.02
C SER A 162 -14.59 -8.86 -2.67
N LEU A 163 -13.95 -9.39 -3.71
CA LEU A 163 -12.92 -8.67 -4.48
C LEU A 163 -13.41 -7.27 -4.90
N ILE A 164 -14.71 -7.16 -5.21
CA ILE A 164 -15.38 -5.90 -5.53
C ILE A 164 -15.30 -4.91 -4.36
N ASN A 165 -15.57 -5.32 -3.13
CA ASN A 165 -15.46 -4.44 -1.97
C ASN A 165 -14.03 -3.93 -1.79
N THR A 166 -13.03 -4.79 -1.94
CA THR A 166 -11.61 -4.37 -1.87
C THR A 166 -11.26 -3.34 -2.94
N ILE A 167 -11.72 -3.54 -4.18
CA ILE A 167 -11.53 -2.56 -5.26
C ILE A 167 -12.24 -1.25 -4.94
N VAL A 168 -13.51 -1.29 -4.54
CA VAL A 168 -14.28 -0.08 -4.21
C VAL A 168 -13.63 0.69 -3.08
N GLN A 169 -13.21 0.00 -2.02
CA GLN A 169 -12.52 0.60 -0.88
C GLN A 169 -11.16 1.21 -1.30
N GLY A 170 -10.39 0.51 -2.13
CA GLY A 170 -9.15 1.06 -2.71
C GLY A 170 -9.41 2.32 -3.53
N ALA A 171 -10.39 2.27 -4.44
CA ALA A 171 -10.74 3.38 -5.30
C ALA A 171 -11.23 4.60 -4.50
N LEU A 172 -12.01 4.40 -3.43
CA LEU A 172 -12.48 5.47 -2.56
C LEU A 172 -11.33 6.20 -1.86
N ARG A 173 -10.27 5.49 -1.45
CA ARG A 173 -9.09 6.09 -0.82
C ARG A 173 -8.26 6.86 -1.84
N GLY A 174 -8.00 6.28 -3.00
CA GLY A 174 -7.41 7.01 -4.13
C GLY A 174 -8.23 8.26 -4.50
N PHE A 175 -9.57 8.18 -4.42
CA PHE A 175 -10.45 9.31 -4.66
C PHE A 175 -10.34 10.40 -3.59
N ILE A 176 -10.08 10.09 -2.32
CA ILE A 176 -9.80 11.12 -1.30
C ILE A 176 -8.56 11.95 -1.70
N PHE A 177 -7.49 11.29 -2.14
CA PHE A 177 -6.31 11.99 -2.67
C PHE A 177 -6.64 12.79 -3.94
N ALA A 178 -7.54 12.28 -4.80
CA ALA A 178 -8.03 13.02 -5.95
C ALA A 178 -8.76 14.31 -5.55
N VAL A 179 -9.65 14.27 -4.56
CA VAL A 179 -10.39 15.47 -4.12
C VAL A 179 -9.44 16.54 -3.60
N VAL A 180 -8.49 16.17 -2.74
CA VAL A 180 -7.49 17.12 -2.21
C VAL A 180 -6.64 17.69 -3.34
N SER A 181 -6.15 16.84 -4.24
CA SER A 181 -5.33 17.26 -5.37
C SER A 181 -6.12 18.11 -6.37
N PHE A 182 -7.40 17.83 -6.57
CA PHE A 182 -8.28 18.59 -7.45
C PHE A 182 -8.48 20.00 -6.91
N LEU A 183 -8.83 20.14 -5.63
CA LEU A 183 -9.01 21.46 -5.01
C LEU A 183 -7.75 22.32 -5.03
N LEU A 184 -6.56 21.70 -5.07
CA LEU A 184 -5.28 22.41 -5.11
C LEU A 184 -4.84 22.68 -6.56
N LEU A 185 -4.66 21.63 -7.36
CA LEU A 185 -3.98 21.71 -8.65
C LEU A 185 -4.89 22.16 -9.78
N TRP A 186 -6.19 21.83 -9.74
CA TRP A 186 -7.10 22.23 -10.80
C TRP A 186 -7.27 23.76 -10.93
N PRO A 187 -7.55 24.53 -9.86
CA PRO A 187 -7.68 25.98 -9.99
C PRO A 187 -6.36 26.65 -10.38
N ILE A 188 -5.21 26.15 -9.89
CA ILE A 188 -3.89 26.64 -10.29
C ILE A 188 -3.66 26.38 -11.77
N SER A 189 -3.98 25.17 -12.25
CA SER A 189 -3.87 24.79 -13.66
C SER A 189 -4.71 25.68 -14.57
N VAL A 190 -5.97 25.88 -14.22
CA VAL A 190 -6.88 26.79 -14.93
C VAL A 190 -6.32 28.22 -14.92
N GLY A 191 -5.86 28.71 -13.77
CA GLY A 191 -5.24 30.02 -13.64
C GLY A 191 -4.04 30.20 -14.57
N VAL A 192 -3.11 29.25 -14.58
CA VAL A 192 -1.94 29.29 -15.48
C VAL A 192 -2.37 29.25 -16.94
N LEU A 193 -3.30 28.39 -17.30
CA LEU A 193 -3.80 28.28 -18.67
C LEU A 193 -4.39 29.60 -19.18
N THR A 194 -5.13 30.34 -18.33
CA THR A 194 -5.65 31.67 -18.72
C THR A 194 -4.57 32.72 -19.04
N THR A 195 -3.32 32.50 -18.60
CA THR A 195 -2.19 33.39 -18.92
C THR A 195 -1.49 33.03 -20.23
N VAL A 196 -1.60 31.78 -20.68
CA VAL A 196 -0.92 31.27 -21.88
C VAL A 196 -1.86 31.24 -23.09
N GLY A 197 -3.17 31.06 -22.87
CA GLY A 197 -4.15 30.95 -23.93
C GLY A 197 -4.50 32.29 -24.59
N GLU A 198 -4.91 32.23 -25.86
CA GLU A 198 -5.40 33.38 -26.60
C GLU A 198 -6.90 33.57 -26.34
N ARG A 199 -7.32 34.80 -26.02
CA ARG A 199 -8.72 35.07 -25.70
C ARG A 199 -9.56 35.10 -26.97
N ASP A 200 -10.56 34.24 -27.06
CA ASP A 200 -11.47 34.12 -28.20
C ASP A 200 -12.91 33.86 -27.74
N GLY A 201 -13.85 34.71 -28.14
CA GLY A 201 -15.29 34.49 -27.91
C GLY A 201 -15.74 34.29 -26.45
N GLY A 202 -14.98 34.79 -25.47
CA GLY A 202 -15.27 34.61 -24.04
C GLY A 202 -14.63 33.36 -23.40
N ASP A 203 -13.82 32.62 -24.14
CA ASP A 203 -12.99 31.50 -23.67
C ASP A 203 -11.52 31.73 -24.07
N TRP A 204 -10.66 30.77 -23.75
CA TRP A 204 -9.25 30.75 -24.16
C TRP A 204 -9.03 29.60 -25.15
N ARG A 205 -8.32 29.92 -26.24
CA ARG A 205 -7.96 29.00 -27.31
C ARG A 205 -6.47 28.66 -27.23
N TYR A 206 -6.13 27.44 -27.63
CA TYR A 206 -4.77 26.93 -27.63
C TYR A 206 -4.43 26.27 -28.97
N GLU A 207 -3.15 26.30 -29.32
CA GLU A 207 -2.60 25.52 -30.42
C GLU A 207 -2.62 24.02 -30.10
N ASP A 208 -2.67 23.21 -31.13
CA ASP A 208 -2.69 21.74 -31.05
C ASP A 208 -1.34 21.14 -30.62
N ARG A 209 -0.26 21.89 -30.77
CA ARG A 209 1.10 21.47 -30.44
C ARG A 209 1.67 22.24 -29.26
N TRP A 210 2.48 21.51 -28.50
CA TRP A 210 3.27 21.92 -27.34
C TRP A 210 2.48 22.36 -26.13
N THR A 211 1.54 23.29 -26.23
CA THR A 211 0.88 23.85 -25.04
C THR A 211 0.04 22.81 -24.29
N PRO A 212 -0.89 22.08 -24.93
CA PRO A 212 -1.67 21.05 -24.25
C PRO A 212 -0.81 19.88 -23.75
N GLN A 213 0.22 19.49 -24.50
CA GLN A 213 1.10 18.37 -24.15
C GLN A 213 2.03 18.71 -22.98
N ALA A 214 2.63 19.90 -22.99
CA ALA A 214 3.46 20.37 -21.88
C ALA A 214 2.61 20.56 -20.62
N PHE A 215 1.41 21.14 -20.75
CA PHE A 215 0.45 21.24 -19.66
C PHE A 215 0.17 19.89 -19.01
N LYS A 216 -0.19 18.88 -19.82
CA LYS A 216 -0.43 17.51 -19.37
C LYS A 216 0.78 16.89 -18.68
N ALA A 217 1.96 17.05 -19.26
CA ALA A 217 3.20 16.52 -18.69
C ALA A 217 3.47 17.11 -17.30
N ILE A 218 3.36 18.44 -17.17
CA ILE A 218 3.60 19.15 -15.93
C ILE A 218 2.55 18.77 -14.89
N LEU A 219 1.26 18.79 -15.26
CA LEU A 219 0.17 18.41 -14.35
C LEU A 219 0.36 16.97 -13.85
N GLY A 220 0.59 16.01 -14.75
CA GLY A 220 0.78 14.61 -14.42
C GLY A 220 1.99 14.39 -13.50
N GLY A 221 3.11 15.04 -13.80
CA GLY A 221 4.33 14.94 -13.02
C GLY A 221 4.22 15.59 -11.64
N VAL A 222 3.70 16.82 -11.55
CA VAL A 222 3.47 17.51 -10.26
C VAL A 222 2.47 16.72 -9.41
N LEU A 223 1.42 16.21 -10.02
CA LEU A 223 0.43 15.39 -9.31
C LEU A 223 1.07 14.14 -8.71
N SER A 224 1.88 13.39 -9.45
CA SER A 224 2.57 12.22 -8.89
C SER A 224 3.59 12.64 -7.84
N LEU A 225 4.42 13.66 -8.08
CA LEU A 225 5.39 14.16 -7.10
C LEU A 225 4.76 14.41 -5.72
N LEU A 226 3.52 14.90 -5.69
CA LEU A 226 2.78 15.15 -4.46
C LEU A 226 2.08 13.91 -3.90
N THR A 227 1.54 13.03 -4.75
CA THR A 227 0.64 11.95 -4.32
C THR A 227 1.33 10.61 -4.11
N THR A 228 2.26 10.20 -4.97
CA THR A 228 2.94 8.89 -4.86
C THR A 228 3.75 8.74 -3.58
N PRO A 229 4.56 9.73 -3.11
CA PRO A 229 5.28 9.59 -1.84
C PRO A 229 4.34 9.41 -0.64
N LEU A 230 3.20 10.12 -0.65
CA LEU A 230 2.21 10.05 0.42
C LEU A 230 1.49 8.70 0.43
N MET A 231 1.14 8.16 -0.74
CA MET A 231 0.53 6.84 -0.88
C MET A 231 1.52 5.72 -0.50
N ALA A 232 2.79 5.82 -0.91
CA ALA A 232 3.84 4.88 -0.52
C ALA A 232 4.04 4.88 1.01
N LEU A 233 4.13 6.06 1.63
CA LEU A 233 4.20 6.20 3.09
C LEU A 233 2.99 5.58 3.79
N PHE A 234 1.79 5.82 3.27
CA PHE A 234 0.57 5.23 3.80
C PHE A 234 0.67 3.69 3.84
N TRP A 235 1.11 3.06 2.75
CA TRP A 235 1.25 1.61 2.69
C TRP A 235 2.38 1.07 3.58
N LEU A 236 3.50 1.78 3.67
CA LEU A 236 4.61 1.41 4.55
C LEU A 236 4.25 1.49 6.03
N VAL A 237 3.46 2.49 6.43
CA VAL A 237 2.95 2.64 7.81
C VAL A 237 1.95 1.52 8.11
N LYS A 238 1.00 1.27 7.20
CA LYS A 238 0.03 0.18 7.34
C LYS A 238 0.73 -1.17 7.54
N ALA A 239 1.71 -1.47 6.69
CA ALA A 239 2.49 -2.71 6.79
C ALA A 239 3.29 -2.80 8.10
N GLY A 240 3.70 -1.68 8.67
CA GLY A 240 4.36 -1.62 9.98
C GLY A 240 3.44 -1.97 11.13
N TRP A 241 2.18 -1.54 11.09
CA TRP A 241 1.16 -1.93 12.07
C TRP A 241 0.84 -3.42 11.97
N GLU A 242 0.54 -3.92 10.78
CA GLU A 242 0.25 -5.35 10.56
C GLU A 242 1.42 -6.24 11.02
N GLY A 243 2.66 -5.84 10.74
CA GLY A 243 3.85 -6.57 11.20
C GLY A 243 4.10 -6.49 12.71
N ASN A 244 3.62 -5.45 13.41
CA ASN A 244 3.71 -5.33 14.86
C ASN A 244 2.64 -6.18 15.57
N ASP A 245 1.44 -6.26 15.01
CA ASP A 245 0.33 -7.08 15.53
C ASP A 245 0.66 -8.57 15.41
N GLU A 246 1.08 -9.03 14.23
CA GLU A 246 1.52 -10.41 13.97
C GLU A 246 2.57 -10.86 15.02
N ARG A 247 3.49 -9.97 15.40
CA ARG A 247 4.53 -10.24 16.40
C ARG A 247 4.00 -10.26 17.83
N SER A 248 3.07 -9.38 18.15
CA SER A 248 2.48 -9.31 19.49
C SER A 248 1.68 -10.57 19.79
N ASP A 249 0.90 -11.04 18.81
CA ASP A 249 0.13 -12.28 18.89
C ASP A 249 1.04 -13.52 19.00
N ALA A 250 2.13 -13.55 18.22
CA ALA A 250 3.13 -14.62 18.32
C ALA A 250 3.85 -14.65 19.68
N ARG A 251 4.10 -13.48 20.29
CA ARG A 251 4.69 -13.38 21.64
C ARG A 251 3.73 -13.85 22.72
N GLU A 252 2.45 -13.49 22.60
CA GLU A 252 1.42 -13.90 23.57
C GLU A 252 1.16 -15.41 23.49
N SER A 253 1.06 -15.95 22.27
CA SER A 253 0.92 -17.39 22.04
C SER A 253 2.10 -18.18 22.65
N ARG A 254 3.33 -17.67 22.48
CA ARG A 254 4.52 -18.23 23.13
C ARG A 254 4.45 -18.17 24.65
N ARG A 255 4.05 -17.04 25.23
CA ARG A 255 3.87 -16.90 26.69
C ARG A 255 2.87 -17.91 27.25
N VAL A 256 1.72 -18.06 26.60
CA VAL A 256 0.70 -19.03 26.98
C VAL A 256 1.22 -20.46 26.86
N GLN A 257 1.99 -20.78 25.82
CA GLN A 257 2.60 -22.09 25.65
C GLN A 257 3.60 -22.42 26.77
N TYR A 258 4.50 -21.49 27.13
CA TYR A 258 5.44 -21.68 28.23
C TYR A 258 4.77 -21.74 29.61
N ALA A 259 3.72 -20.94 29.83
CA ALA A 259 2.94 -20.97 31.07
C ALA A 259 2.20 -22.30 31.28
N ASN A 260 1.81 -22.96 30.18
CA ASN A 260 1.11 -24.25 30.19
C ASN A 260 2.04 -25.46 29.99
N ALA A 261 3.36 -25.25 29.86
CA ALA A 261 4.31 -26.34 29.75
C ALA A 261 4.35 -27.11 31.09
N PRO A 262 4.16 -28.45 31.09
CA PRO A 262 4.22 -29.21 32.31
C PRO A 262 5.61 -29.04 32.93
N VAL A 263 5.66 -28.52 34.16
CA VAL A 263 6.87 -28.46 34.97
C VAL A 263 7.32 -29.91 35.14
N SER A 264 8.31 -30.33 34.36
CA SER A 264 8.93 -31.63 34.53
C SER A 264 9.60 -31.60 35.89
N ALA A 265 9.00 -32.31 36.85
CA ALA A 265 9.50 -32.41 38.20
C ALA A 265 10.97 -32.84 38.17
N VAL A 266 11.81 -32.00 38.77
CA VAL A 266 13.20 -32.33 39.15
C VAL A 266 13.16 -33.40 40.24
#